data_AF-A0AAW2WGN2-F1
#
_entry.id   AF-A0AAW2WGN2-F1
#
_cell.length_a   1.000
_cell.length_b   1.000
_cell.length_c   1.000
_cell.angle_alpha   90.00
_cell.angle_beta   90.00
_cell.angle_gamma   90.00
#
_symmetry.space_group_name_H-M   'P 1'
#
loop_
_entity.id
_entity.type
_entity.pdbx_description
1 polymer ?
#
loop_
_entity_poly.entity_id
_entity_poly.type
_entity_poly.pdbx_seq_one_letter_code
_entity_poly.pdbx_strand_id
1 'polypeptide(L)' 'MLHVDGSLTSNAGGAGILLQGPKGMEIEVAVKIDFPTTNNTAEYEALTIGLEMALEAGV' A
#
# COMPACT_ATOMS: atom_id res chain seq x y z
N MET A 1 -4.96 -4.38 11.56
CA MET A 1 -3.92 -5.18 10.90
C MET A 1 -3.68 -4.58 9.53
N LEU A 2 -2.42 -4.30 9.20
CA LEU A 2 -2.02 -3.72 7.92
C LEU A 2 -1.30 -4.78 7.09
N HIS A 3 -1.73 -4.98 5.86
CA HIS A 3 -1.04 -5.76 4.83
C HIS A 3 -0.73 -4.85 3.65
N VAL A 4 0.45 -5.00 3.09
CA VAL A 4 0.92 -4.23 1.95
C VAL A 4 1.65 -5.13 0.98
N ASP A 5 1.59 -4.81 -0.30
CA ASP A 5 2.32 -5.48 -1.37
C ASP A 5 2.73 -4.45 -2.42
N GLY A 6 3.99 -4.45 -2.79
CA GLY A 6 4.53 -3.65 -3.87
C GLY A 6 4.71 -4.48 -5.14
N SER A 7 4.46 -3.86 -6.29
CA SER A 7 4.71 -4.51 -7.58
C SER A 7 5.38 -3.55 -8.55
N LEU A 8 6.12 -4.14 -9.50
CA LEU A 8 6.68 -3.43 -10.63
C LEU A 8 6.29 -4.12 -11.94
N THR A 9 5.79 -3.34 -12.89
CA THR A 9 5.61 -3.74 -14.28
C THR A 9 6.64 -3.03 -15.17
N SER A 10 6.68 -3.37 -16.45
CA SER A 10 7.52 -2.65 -17.43
C SER A 10 7.18 -1.16 -17.59
N ASN A 11 5.99 -0.74 -17.14
CA ASN A 11 5.46 0.59 -17.41
C ASN A 11 5.27 1.44 -16.15
N ALA A 12 5.01 0.83 -14.99
CA ALA A 12 4.76 1.52 -13.73
C ALA A 12 4.93 0.57 -12.54
N GLY A 13 5.12 1.15 -11.36
CA GLY A 13 4.96 0.42 -10.10
C GLY A 13 3.51 0.44 -9.62
N GLY A 14 3.21 -0.41 -8.66
CA GLY A 14 1.94 -0.45 -7.95
C GLY A 14 2.15 -0.77 -6.48
N ALA A 15 1.19 -0.35 -5.66
CA ALA A 15 1.10 -0.71 -4.26
C ALA A 15 -0.33 -1.18 -3.95
N GLY A 16 -0.47 -2.38 -3.38
CA GLY A 16 -1.69 -2.88 -2.79
C GLY A 16 -1.64 -2.71 -1.27
N ILE A 17 -2.74 -2.27 -0.67
CA ILE A 17 -2.87 -2.02 0.77
C ILE A 17 -4.20 -2.60 1.22
N LEU A 18 -4.16 -3.43 2.26
CA LEU A 18 -5.34 -3.92 2.98
C LEU A 18 -5.21 -3.58 4.45
N LEU A 19 -6.16 -2.79 4.94
CA LEU A 19 -6.23 -2.33 6.31
C LEU A 19 -7.48 -2.87 6.98
N GLN A 20 -7.28 -3.68 8.02
CA GLN A 20 -8.36 -4.33 8.77
C GLN A 20 -8.46 -3.71 10.17
N GLY A 21 -9.60 -3.09 10.46
CA GLY A 21 -9.90 -2.47 11.75
C GLY A 21 -10.68 -3.39 12.70
N PRO A 22 -10.87 -2.97 13.96
CA PRO A 22 -11.74 -3.68 14.89
C PRO A 22 -13.18 -3.75 14.33
N LYS A 23 -13.90 -4.82 14.67
CA LYS A 23 -15.29 -5.09 14.24
C LYS A 23 -15.45 -5.40 12.74
N GLY A 24 -14.40 -5.89 12.08
CA GLY A 24 -14.49 -6.36 10.69
C GLY A 24 -14.54 -5.23 9.65
N MET A 25 -14.06 -4.04 10.01
CA MET A 25 -13.77 -2.99 9.02
C MET A 25 -12.63 -3.47 8.13
N GLU A 26 -12.79 -3.35 6.81
CA GLU A 26 -11.73 -3.61 5.83
C GLU A 26 -11.68 -2.46 4.82
N ILE A 27 -10.48 -1.94 4.57
CA ILE A 27 -10.20 -0.92 3.58
C ILE A 27 -9.13 -1.48 2.65
N GLU A 28 -9.47 -1.62 1.37
CA GLU A 28 -8.55 -2.10 0.34
C GLU A 28 -8.28 -0.96 -0.65
N VAL A 29 -7.00 -0.69 -0.91
CA VAL A 29 -6.55 0.39 -1.80
C VAL A 29 -5.45 -0.13 -2.72
N ALA A 30 -5.54 0.28 -3.99
CA ALA A 30 -4.47 0.12 -4.96
C ALA A 30 -3.97 1.50 -5.41
N VAL A 31 -2.67 1.73 -5.32
CA VAL A 31 -2.00 2.96 -5.71
C VAL A 31 -1.08 2.68 -6.90
N LYS A 32 -1.14 3.54 -7.91
CA LYS A 32 -0.19 3.52 -9.02
C LYS A 32 1.04 4.37 -8.67
N ILE A 33 2.21 3.77 -8.77
CA ILE A 33 3.49 4.45 -8.54
C ILE A 33 4.01 4.92 -9.90
N ASP A 34 3.80 6.20 -10.20
CA ASP A 34 4.05 6.83 -11.51
C ASP A 34 5.44 7.48 -11.64
N PHE A 35 6.42 7.03 -10.85
CA PHE A 35 7.81 7.42 -10.97
C PHE A 35 8.72 6.20 -11.20
N PRO A 36 9.93 6.39 -11.77
CA PRO A 36 10.88 5.30 -11.93
C PRO A 36 11.15 4.60 -10.60
N THR A 37 10.81 3.32 -10.53
CA THR A 37 10.84 2.55 -9.29
C THR A 37 11.42 1.16 -9.53
N THR A 38 11.82 0.49 -8.46
CA THR A 38 12.22 -0.93 -8.45
C THR A 38 11.16 -1.74 -7.71
N ASN A 39 11.17 -3.07 -7.79
CA ASN A 39 10.22 -3.87 -7.02
C ASN A 39 10.36 -3.61 -5.51
N ASN A 40 11.60 -3.57 -5.00
CA ASN A 40 11.86 -3.26 -3.59
C ASN A 40 11.38 -1.86 -3.22
N THR A 41 11.59 -0.87 -4.09
CA THR A 41 11.08 0.49 -3.85
C THR A 41 9.56 0.50 -3.81
N ALA A 42 8.87 -0.20 -4.72
CA ALA A 42 7.42 -0.30 -4.70
C ALA A 42 6.88 -0.93 -3.40
N GLU A 43 7.56 -1.95 -2.86
CA GLU A 43 7.24 -2.57 -1.57
C GLU A 43 7.39 -1.60 -0.40
N TYR A 44 8.48 -0.82 -0.38
CA TYR A 44 8.71 0.20 0.66
C TYR A 44 7.71 1.37 0.58
N GLU A 45 7.35 1.78 -0.64
CA GLU A 45 6.32 2.79 -0.86
C GLU A 45 4.95 2.28 -0.42
N ALA A 46 4.59 1.03 -0.76
CA ALA A 46 3.36 0.39 -0.31
C ALA A 46 3.25 0.38 1.23
N LEU A 47 4.35 0.05 1.92
CA LEU A 47 4.41 0.11 3.38
C LEU A 47 4.22 1.53 3.93
N THR A 48 4.89 2.51 3.32
CA THR A 48 4.83 3.91 3.79
C THR A 48 3.42 4.46 3.67
N ILE A 49 2.79 4.30 2.49
CA ILE A 49 1.41 4.71 2.24
C ILE A 49 0.44 3.95 3.15
N GLY A 50 0.65 2.64 3.34
CA GLY A 50 -0.17 1.82 4.23
C GLY A 50 -0.13 2.29 5.69
N LEU A 51 1.03 2.72 6.18
CA LEU A 51 1.18 3.27 7.54
C LEU A 51 0.52 4.63 7.69
N GLU A 52 0.65 5.52 6.69
CA GLU A 52 -0.04 6.81 6.67
C GLU A 52 -1.56 6.62 6.71
N MET A 53 -2.08 5.71 5.89
CA MET A 53 -3.51 5.35 5.90
C MET A 53 -3.97 4.76 7.24
N ALA A 54 -3.18 3.89 7.85
CA ALA A 54 -3.52 3.32 9.16
C ALA A 54 -3.63 4.40 10.24
N LEU A 55 -2.70 5.37 10.22
CA LEU A 55 -2.70 6.50 11.13
C LEU A 55 -3.93 7.40 10.92
N GLU A 56 -4.30 7.71 9.67
CA GLU A 56 -5.46 8.52 9.34
C GLU A 56 -6.79 7.84 9.70
N ALA A 57 -6.89 6.53 9.45
CA ALA A 57 -8.08 5.74 9.77
C ALA A 57 -8.24 5.46 11.28
N GLY A 58 -7.18 5.68 12.08
CA GLY A 58 -7.21 5.49 13.53
C GLY A 58 -7.36 4.02 13.95
N VAL A 59 -6.74 3.11 13.20
CA VAL A 59 -6.80 1.64 13.39
C VAL A 59 -5.52 1.02 13.91
#